data_AF-W9P1P0-F1
#
_entry.id   AF-W9P1P0-F1
#
_cell.length_a   1.000
_cell.length_b   1.000
_cell.length_c   1.000
_cell.angle_alpha   90.00
_cell.angle_beta   90.00
_cell.angle_gamma   90.00
#
_symmetry.space_group_name_H-M   'P 1'
#
loop_
_entity.id
_entity.type
_entity.pdbx_description
1 polymer ?
#
loop_
_entity_poly.entity_id
_entity_poly.type
_entity_poly.pdbx_seq_one_letter_code
_entity_poly.pdbx_strand_id
1 'polypeptide(L)'
;MQIIRATQDMSAGTKLLLSYRTPFAFESYAQVQKHLSTWGFKCACDLCKSRSKEDKAALEKRRKICHEASDLLKTEVLQFNFAKARTVLKQLEKTYNGKSANKVGLELAELCFGMSDRYTDSGMHADFVRMIVKSLESLGFVIVAYVPGQLCHLSVF
;
A
#
# COMPACT_ATOMS: atom_id res chain seq x y z
N MET A 1 27.02 -4.74 -12.61
CA MET A 1 26.18 -3.87 -13.46
C MET A 1 25.00 -3.38 -12.64
N GLN A 2 24.70 -2.08 -12.68
CA GLN A 2 23.55 -1.48 -11.99
C GLN A 2 22.57 -0.96 -13.04
N ILE A 3 21.30 -1.34 -12.94
CA ILE A 3 20.24 -0.91 -13.86
C ILE A 3 19.33 0.08 -13.12
N ILE A 4 19.20 1.29 -13.65
CA ILE A 4 18.26 2.31 -13.16
C ILE A 4 17.14 2.44 -14.18
N ARG A 5 15.89 2.29 -13.74
CA ARG A 5 14.69 2.40 -14.57
C ARG A 5 13.79 3.49 -14.03
N ALA A 6 13.19 4.28 -14.93
CA ALA A 6 12.09 5.15 -14.56
C ALA A 6 10.88 4.28 -14.17
N THR A 7 10.18 4.65 -13.10
CA THR A 7 8.98 3.95 -12.60
C THR A 7 7.68 4.66 -12.95
N GLN A 8 7.76 5.82 -13.59
CA GLN A 8 6.64 6.64 -14.02
C GLN A 8 7.11 7.55 -15.17
N ASP A 9 6.16 8.13 -15.90
CA ASP A 9 6.46 9.16 -16.89
C ASP A 9 7.06 10.40 -16.20
N MET A 10 8.06 11.00 -16.84
CA MET A 10 8.79 12.15 -16.29
C MET A 10 9.04 13.16 -17.41
N SER A 11 8.73 14.44 -17.16
CA SER A 11 9.08 15.51 -18.09
C SER A 11 10.59 15.81 -18.03
N ALA A 12 11.12 16.39 -19.11
CA ALA A 12 12.51 16.81 -19.17
C ALA A 12 12.84 17.79 -18.03
N GLY A 13 14.01 17.62 -17.40
CA GLY A 13 14.44 18.43 -16.25
C GLY A 13 13.88 17.98 -14.90
N THR A 14 13.03 16.95 -14.84
CA THR A 14 12.56 16.39 -13.57
C THR A 14 13.73 15.78 -12.80
N LYS A 15 13.87 16.15 -11.53
CA LYS A 15 14.87 15.55 -10.63
C LYS A 15 14.60 14.05 -10.48
N LEU A 16 15.62 13.23 -10.77
CA LEU A 16 15.57 11.80 -10.50
C LEU A 16 15.69 11.57 -8.99
N LEU A 17 14.75 10.80 -8.43
CA LEU A 17 14.73 10.43 -7.02
C LEU A 17 14.86 8.91 -6.91
N LEU A 18 15.74 8.46 -6.03
CA LEU A 18 15.98 7.06 -5.72
C LEU A 18 15.75 6.87 -4.23
N SER A 19 15.02 5.82 -3.85
CA SER A 19 14.87 5.50 -2.43
C SER A 19 16.17 4.87 -1.92
N TYR A 20 16.75 5.44 -0.87
CA TYR A 20 17.96 4.87 -0.24
C TYR A 20 17.67 3.62 0.57
N ARG A 21 16.38 3.36 0.87
CA ARG A 21 15.92 2.14 1.51
C ARG A 21 14.46 1.87 1.19
N THR A 22 14.03 0.62 1.33
CA THR A 22 12.63 0.26 1.24
C THR A 22 11.85 0.83 2.43
N PRO A 23 10.66 1.42 2.23
CA PRO A 23 9.76 1.77 3.33
C PRO A 23 9.32 0.52 4.11
N PHE A 24 9.21 0.62 5.43
CA PHE A 24 8.69 -0.47 6.28
C PHE A 24 7.34 -0.10 6.88
N ALA A 25 6.44 -1.07 7.01
CA ALA A 25 5.18 -0.92 7.73
C ALA A 25 5.39 -0.57 9.22
N PHE A 26 4.41 0.10 9.81
CA PHE A 26 4.33 0.53 11.22
C PHE A 26 5.48 1.41 11.72
N GLU A 27 6.23 2.00 10.80
CA GLU A 27 7.38 2.84 11.13
C GLU A 27 6.96 4.30 11.29
N SER A 28 7.21 4.86 12.47
CA SER A 28 6.96 6.27 12.76
C SER A 28 7.93 7.19 11.99
N TYR A 29 7.55 8.45 11.82
CA TYR A 29 8.42 9.47 11.23
C TYR A 29 9.80 9.54 11.92
N ALA A 30 9.84 9.50 13.26
CA ALA A 30 11.09 9.57 14.02
C ALA A 30 12.03 8.39 13.71
N GLN A 31 11.49 7.18 13.57
CA GLN A 31 12.28 6.00 13.19
C GLN A 31 12.87 6.15 11.78
N VAL A 32 12.08 6.63 10.81
CA VAL A 32 12.58 6.89 9.45
C VAL A 32 13.74 7.88 9.46
N GLN A 33 13.59 9.01 10.16
CA GLN A 33 14.63 10.03 10.21
C GLN A 33 15.90 9.51 10.89
N LYS A 34 15.75 8.70 11.95
CA LYS A 34 16.90 8.06 12.62
C LYS A 34 17.65 7.14 11.66
N HIS A 35 16.95 6.32 10.88
CA HIS A 35 17.56 5.41 9.90
C HIS A 35 18.25 6.14 8.74
N LEU A 36 17.79 7.34 8.39
CA LEU A 36 18.38 8.15 7.32
C LEU A 36 19.43 9.16 7.82
N SER A 37 19.70 9.20 9.14
CA SER A 37 20.54 10.25 9.75
C SER A 37 21.98 10.25 9.24
N THR A 38 22.52 9.09 8.84
CA THR A 38 23.87 8.94 8.27
C THR A 38 24.05 9.63 6.93
N TRP A 39 22.96 9.97 6.24
CA TRP A 39 23.00 10.64 4.94
C TRP A 39 22.99 12.17 5.02
N GLY A 40 22.91 12.74 6.24
CA GLY A 40 23.01 14.20 6.43
C GLY A 40 21.79 15.00 5.98
N PHE A 41 20.63 14.37 5.77
CA PHE A 41 19.38 15.06 5.42
C PHE A 41 18.19 14.59 6.26
N LYS A 42 17.11 15.39 6.25
CA LYS A 42 15.80 14.97 6.76
C LYS A 42 14.87 14.64 5.60
N CYS A 43 14.31 13.44 5.58
CA CYS A 43 13.42 13.01 4.51
C CYS A 43 12.06 13.70 4.62
N ALA A 44 11.64 14.36 3.53
CA ALA A 44 10.38 15.10 3.44
C ALA A 44 9.49 14.60 2.28
N CYS A 45 9.63 13.33 1.87
CA CYS A 45 8.72 12.73 0.89
C CYS A 45 7.28 12.66 1.41
N ASP A 46 6.31 12.41 0.54
CA ASP A 46 4.90 12.45 0.94
C ASP A 46 4.53 11.36 1.96
N LEU A 47 5.20 10.20 1.93
CA LEU A 47 5.09 9.19 2.98
C LEU A 47 5.56 9.73 4.34
N CYS A 48 6.71 10.43 4.38
CA CYS A 48 7.20 11.06 5.60
C CYS A 48 6.29 12.19 6.08
N LYS A 49 5.71 12.99 5.18
CA LYS A 49 4.71 14.01 5.53
C LYS A 49 3.43 13.41 6.11
N SER A 50 3.02 12.24 5.61
CA SER A 50 1.89 11.50 6.18
C SER A 50 2.23 11.02 7.59
N ARG A 51 3.37 10.35 7.77
CA ARG A 51 3.86 9.84 9.06
C ARG A 51 4.08 10.93 10.10
N SER A 52 4.48 12.14 9.69
CA SER A 52 4.71 13.24 10.64
C SER A 52 3.41 13.81 11.22
N LYS A 53 2.28 13.62 10.52
CA LYS A 53 0.94 14.04 10.95
C LYS A 53 0.14 12.91 11.60
N GLU A 54 0.73 11.72 11.66
CA GLU A 54 0.06 10.53 12.15
C GLU A 54 0.07 10.48 13.68
N ASP A 55 -1.08 10.17 14.25
CA ASP A 55 -1.22 9.92 15.68
C ASP A 55 -0.62 8.54 16.04
N LYS A 56 0.17 8.51 17.12
CA LYS A 56 0.74 7.27 17.66
C LYS A 56 -0.35 6.25 18.03
N ALA A 57 -1.49 6.71 18.54
CA ALA A 57 -2.59 5.80 18.88
C ALA A 57 -3.22 5.17 17.62
N ALA A 58 -3.29 5.92 16.51
CA ALA A 58 -3.74 5.38 15.23
C ALA A 58 -2.75 4.33 14.68
N LEU A 59 -1.44 4.59 14.76
CA LEU A 59 -0.40 3.65 14.34
C LEU A 59 -0.45 2.35 15.15
N GLU A 60 -0.59 2.45 16.48
CA GLU A 60 -0.71 1.30 17.36
C GLU A 60 -2.01 0.52 17.11
N LYS A 61 -3.11 1.21 16.84
CA LYS A 61 -4.37 0.57 16.44
C LYS A 61 -4.19 -0.25 15.15
N ARG A 62 -3.50 0.29 14.14
CA ARG A 62 -3.19 -0.47 12.91
C ARG A 62 -2.34 -1.70 13.20
N ARG A 63 -1.31 -1.55 14.04
CA ARG A 63 -0.44 -2.67 14.44
C ARG A 63 -1.25 -3.83 15.03
N LYS A 64 -2.20 -3.54 15.91
CA LYS A 64 -3.10 -4.56 16.49
C LYS A 64 -3.97 -5.25 15.45
N ILE A 65 -4.60 -4.46 14.56
CA ILE A 65 -5.44 -4.99 13.48
C ILE A 65 -4.62 -5.89 12.54
N CYS A 66 -3.43 -5.46 12.15
CA CYS A 66 -2.55 -6.23 11.26
C CYS A 66 -1.95 -7.47 11.95
N HIS A 67 -1.79 -7.47 13.27
CA HIS A 67 -1.42 -8.67 14.02
C HIS A 67 -2.54 -9.72 13.93
N GLU A 68 -3.79 -9.32 14.19
CA GLU A 68 -4.95 -10.20 14.00
C GLU A 68 -5.04 -10.71 12.55
N ALA A 69 -4.77 -9.82 11.58
CA ALA A 69 -4.75 -10.17 10.18
C ALA A 69 -3.66 -11.20 9.85
N SER A 70 -2.46 -11.05 10.42
CA SER A 70 -1.34 -11.97 10.23
C SER A 70 -1.69 -13.37 10.74
N ASP A 71 -2.33 -13.47 11.91
CA ASP A 71 -2.74 -14.76 12.47
C ASP A 71 -3.82 -15.43 11.61
N LEU A 72 -4.76 -14.65 11.10
CA LEU A 72 -5.74 -15.16 10.15
C LEU A 72 -5.08 -15.63 8.85
N LEU A 73 -4.12 -14.87 8.31
CA LEU A 73 -3.40 -15.23 7.10
C LEU A 73 -2.53 -16.47 7.26
N LYS A 74 -2.15 -16.88 8.48
CA LYS A 74 -1.40 -18.13 8.73
C LYS A 74 -2.29 -19.38 8.78
N THR A 75 -3.62 -19.22 8.82
CA THR A 75 -4.52 -20.38 8.83
C THR A 75 -4.42 -21.19 7.53
N GLU A 76 -4.66 -22.50 7.63
CA GLU A 76 -4.71 -23.38 6.46
C GLU A 76 -5.79 -22.92 5.48
N VAL A 77 -5.56 -23.13 4.18
CA VAL A 77 -6.46 -22.65 3.10
C VAL A 77 -7.91 -23.10 3.33
N LEU A 78 -8.11 -24.37 3.69
CA LEU A 78 -9.45 -24.94 3.94
C LEU A 78 -10.16 -24.36 5.17
N GLN A 79 -9.41 -23.77 6.10
CA GLN A 79 -9.92 -23.17 7.34
C GLN A 79 -9.94 -21.63 7.27
N PHE A 80 -9.53 -21.04 6.15
CA PHE A 80 -9.39 -19.61 6.02
C PHE A 80 -10.76 -18.91 6.04
N ASN A 81 -10.97 -18.06 7.05
CA ASN A 81 -12.23 -17.34 7.20
C ASN A 81 -12.22 -16.02 6.40
N PHE A 82 -12.66 -16.09 5.14
CA PHE A 82 -12.77 -14.93 4.25
C PHE A 82 -13.66 -13.80 4.79
N ALA A 83 -14.74 -14.13 5.49
CA ALA A 83 -15.64 -13.12 6.06
C ALA A 83 -14.96 -12.31 7.17
N LYS A 84 -14.21 -13.01 8.04
CA LYS A 84 -13.38 -12.37 9.05
C LYS A 84 -12.28 -11.52 8.40
N ALA A 85 -11.60 -12.04 7.37
CA ALA A 85 -10.55 -11.31 6.66
C ALA A 85 -11.06 -9.98 6.07
N ARG A 86 -12.23 -10.01 5.41
CA ARG A 86 -12.88 -8.79 4.90
C ARG A 86 -13.26 -7.82 6.01
N THR A 87 -13.63 -8.31 7.18
CA THR A 87 -13.96 -7.47 8.35
C THR A 87 -12.72 -6.77 8.89
N VAL A 88 -11.62 -7.51 9.09
CA VAL A 88 -10.32 -6.97 9.51
C VAL A 88 -9.80 -5.95 8.50
N LEU A 89 -9.91 -6.23 7.19
CA LEU A 89 -9.56 -5.28 6.14
C LEU A 89 -10.35 -3.96 6.27
N LYS A 90 -11.68 -4.03 6.42
CA LYS A 90 -12.51 -2.83 6.62
C LYS A 90 -12.15 -2.06 7.88
N GLN A 91 -11.76 -2.75 8.96
CA GLN A 91 -11.29 -2.08 10.18
C GLN A 91 -9.98 -1.34 9.94
N LEU A 92 -9.05 -1.95 9.19
CA LEU A 92 -7.79 -1.32 8.81
C LEU A 92 -8.03 -0.09 7.94
N GLU A 93 -8.88 -0.19 6.91
CA GLU A 93 -9.25 0.93 6.04
C GLU A 93 -9.76 2.14 6.83
N LYS A 94 -10.61 1.91 7.84
CA LYS A 94 -11.16 2.98 8.70
C LYS A 94 -10.09 3.73 9.48
N THR A 95 -8.88 3.19 9.63
CA THR A 95 -7.77 3.88 10.28
C THR A 95 -7.05 4.88 9.37
N TYR A 96 -7.37 4.88 8.07
CA TYR A 96 -6.92 5.87 7.11
C TYR A 96 -8.09 6.84 6.85
N ASN A 97 -8.00 8.06 7.38
CA ASN A 97 -9.07 9.07 7.35
C ASN A 97 -9.51 9.44 5.92
N GLY A 98 -10.48 8.70 5.37
CA GLY A 98 -11.54 9.12 4.43
C GLY A 98 -11.19 9.66 3.03
N LYS A 99 -9.93 9.96 2.71
CA LYS A 99 -9.48 10.26 1.34
C LYS A 99 -8.17 9.55 1.07
N SER A 100 -8.28 8.33 0.56
CA SER A 100 -7.21 7.40 0.20
C SER A 100 -6.38 7.84 -1.00
N ALA A 101 -6.87 8.80 -1.81
CA ALA A 101 -6.26 9.11 -3.10
C ALA A 101 -4.78 9.53 -3.06
N ASN A 102 -4.28 10.07 -1.94
CA ASN A 102 -2.90 10.57 -1.83
C ASN A 102 -2.11 10.03 -0.63
N LYS A 103 -2.54 8.93 0.02
CA LYS A 103 -1.82 8.38 1.18
C LYS A 103 -1.43 6.93 0.94
N VAL A 104 -0.13 6.70 0.79
CA VAL A 104 0.47 5.36 0.77
C VAL A 104 0.13 4.65 2.09
N GLY A 105 -0.70 3.61 2.01
CA GLY A 105 -1.06 2.72 3.12
C GLY A 105 -0.33 1.39 2.98
N LEU A 106 0.93 1.33 3.42
CA LEU A 106 1.77 0.12 3.31
C LEU A 106 1.11 -1.08 3.97
N GLU A 107 0.57 -0.89 5.17
CA GLU A 107 -0.08 -1.94 5.96
C GLU A 107 -1.34 -2.48 5.27
N LEU A 108 -2.08 -1.59 4.59
CA LEU A 108 -3.26 -1.95 3.82
C LEU A 108 -2.89 -2.74 2.56
N ALA A 109 -1.82 -2.33 1.88
CA ALA A 109 -1.30 -3.04 0.71
C ALA A 109 -0.82 -4.44 1.09
N GLU A 110 -0.03 -4.59 2.15
CA GLU A 110 0.46 -5.88 2.65
C GLU A 110 -0.68 -6.85 2.98
N LEU A 111 -1.72 -6.38 3.68
CA LEU A 111 -2.89 -7.21 3.98
C LEU A 111 -3.62 -7.65 2.70
N CYS A 112 -3.83 -6.73 1.75
CA CYS A 112 -4.47 -7.05 0.48
C CYS A 112 -3.66 -8.07 -0.33
N PHE A 113 -2.32 -7.97 -0.36
CA PHE A 113 -1.48 -8.99 -1.00
C PHE A 113 -1.63 -10.36 -0.32
N GLY A 114 -1.53 -10.43 1.01
CA GLY A 114 -1.73 -11.69 1.73
C GLY A 114 -3.11 -12.31 1.50
N MET A 115 -4.17 -11.50 1.41
CA MET A 115 -5.50 -11.98 1.06
C MET A 115 -5.59 -12.48 -0.40
N SER A 116 -4.85 -11.85 -1.32
CA SER A 116 -4.82 -12.25 -2.73
C SER A 116 -4.25 -13.66 -2.92
N ASP A 117 -3.23 -14.03 -2.14
CA ASP A 117 -2.68 -15.39 -2.12
C ASP A 117 -3.78 -16.39 -1.70
N ARG A 118 -4.54 -16.08 -0.65
CA ARG A 118 -5.64 -16.93 -0.16
C ARG A 118 -6.79 -17.10 -1.15
N TYR A 119 -7.14 -16.03 -1.87
CA TYR A 119 -8.13 -16.13 -2.94
C TYR A 119 -7.61 -16.95 -4.14
N THR A 120 -6.31 -16.86 -4.44
CA THR A 120 -5.67 -17.65 -5.50
C THR A 120 -5.71 -19.14 -5.15
N ASP A 121 -5.29 -19.50 -3.94
CA ASP A 121 -5.31 -20.88 -3.44
C ASP A 121 -6.72 -21.51 -3.48
N SER A 122 -7.76 -20.67 -3.38
CA SER A 122 -9.17 -21.10 -3.36
C SER A 122 -9.88 -20.99 -4.71
N GLY A 123 -9.16 -20.68 -5.80
CA GLY A 123 -9.74 -20.53 -7.15
C GLY A 123 -10.69 -19.32 -7.31
N MET A 124 -10.66 -18.37 -6.37
CA MET A 124 -11.54 -17.19 -6.35
C MET A 124 -10.93 -16.02 -7.14
N HIS A 125 -10.72 -16.21 -8.44
CA HIS A 125 -9.94 -15.29 -9.28
C HIS A 125 -10.47 -13.84 -9.30
N ALA A 126 -11.79 -13.65 -9.28
CA ALA A 126 -12.36 -12.30 -9.26
C ALA A 126 -12.01 -11.54 -7.97
N ASP A 127 -11.98 -12.22 -6.82
CA ASP A 127 -11.57 -11.64 -5.54
C ASP A 127 -10.06 -11.41 -5.48
N PHE A 128 -9.27 -12.32 -6.06
CA PHE A 128 -7.83 -12.11 -6.25
C PHE A 128 -7.56 -10.78 -6.98
N VAL A 129 -8.17 -10.58 -8.17
CA VAL A 129 -7.98 -9.35 -8.96
C VAL A 129 -8.41 -8.13 -8.15
N ARG A 130 -9.55 -8.18 -7.45
CA ARG A 130 -10.00 -7.09 -6.58
C ARG A 130 -8.97 -6.74 -5.50
N MET A 131 -8.34 -7.74 -4.87
CA MET A 131 -7.34 -7.49 -3.83
C MET A 131 -6.02 -6.96 -4.40
N ILE A 132 -5.58 -7.42 -5.58
CA ILE A 132 -4.39 -6.87 -6.24
C ILE A 132 -4.60 -5.42 -6.67
N VAL A 133 -5.73 -5.08 -7.28
CA VAL A 133 -6.03 -3.68 -7.63
C VAL A 133 -6.01 -2.82 -6.38
N LYS A 134 -6.69 -3.28 -5.31
CA LYS A 134 -6.74 -2.55 -4.04
C LYS A 134 -5.37 -2.41 -3.37
N SER A 135 -4.49 -3.41 -3.46
CA SER A 135 -3.14 -3.30 -2.90
C SER A 135 -2.31 -2.26 -3.65
N LEU A 136 -2.40 -2.23 -4.99
CA LEU A 136 -1.73 -1.24 -5.82
C LEU A 136 -2.27 0.18 -5.57
N GLU A 137 -3.59 0.35 -5.51
CA GLU A 137 -4.21 1.64 -5.15
C GLU A 137 -3.77 2.11 -3.75
N SER A 138 -3.64 1.18 -2.80
CA SER A 138 -3.13 1.48 -1.45
C SER A 138 -1.68 1.95 -1.46
N LEU A 139 -0.89 1.56 -2.46
CA LEU A 139 0.47 2.04 -2.68
C LEU A 139 0.52 3.37 -3.44
N GLY A 140 -0.62 3.89 -3.88
CA GLY A 140 -0.74 5.15 -4.62
C GLY A 140 -0.74 4.99 -6.15
N PHE A 141 -0.86 3.77 -6.67
CA PHE A 141 -1.03 3.57 -8.12
C PHE A 141 -2.46 3.90 -8.55
N VAL A 142 -2.59 4.50 -9.73
CA VAL A 142 -3.88 4.67 -10.40
C VAL A 142 -4.02 3.58 -11.45
N ILE A 143 -4.97 2.67 -11.28
CA ILE A 143 -5.20 1.56 -12.19
C ILE A 143 -6.35 1.93 -13.13
N VAL A 144 -6.06 2.02 -14.44
CA VAL A 144 -7.06 2.30 -15.47
C VAL A 144 -7.24 1.04 -16.32
N ALA A 145 -8.46 0.52 -16.37
CA ALA A 145 -8.80 -0.59 -17.26
C ALA A 145 -9.16 -0.04 -18.64
N TYR A 146 -8.58 -0.63 -19.69
CA TYR A 146 -8.93 -0.34 -21.08
C TYR A 146 -9.51 -1.58 -21.74
N VAL A 147 -10.63 -1.43 -22.44
CA VAL A 147 -11.20 -2.49 -23.28
C VAL A 147 -10.71 -2.27 -24.71
N PRO A 148 -9.93 -3.21 -25.28
CA PRO A 148 -9.44 -3.09 -26.66
C PRO A 148 -10.59 -2.85 -27.65
N GLY A 149 -10.52 -1.77 -28.43
CA GLY A 149 -11.50 -1.44 -29.47
C GLY A 149 -12.55 -0.38 -29.07
N GLN A 150 -12.59 0.07 -27.81
CA GLN A 150 -13.35 1.27 -27.42
C GLN A 150 -12.40 2.47 -27.36
N LEU A 151 -12.50 3.40 -28.31
CA LEU A 151 -11.82 4.69 -28.24
C LEU A 151 -12.40 5.49 -27.07
N CYS A 152 -11.70 5.54 -25.94
CA CYS A 152 -12.01 6.48 -24.87
C CYS A 152 -11.69 7.90 -25.36
N HIS A 153 -12.69 8.61 -25.85
CA HIS A 153 -12.70 10.08 -25.78
C HIS A 153 -12.76 10.48 -24.30
N LEU A 154 -11.61 10.54 -23.63
CA LEU A 154 -11.49 11.20 -22.34
C LEU A 154 -11.02 12.63 -22.57
N SER A 155 -11.99 13.47 -22.89
CA SER A 155 -11.95 14.90 -22.62
C SER A 155 -11.89 15.15 -21.11
N VAL A 156 -10.77 15.73 -20.66
CA VAL A 156 -10.57 16.81 -19.63
C VAL A 156 -11.30 16.61 -18.28
N PHE A 157 -10.69 16.67 -17.07
CA PHE A 157 -9.78 17.66 -16.47
C PHE A 157 -8.95 17.04 -15.34
#